data_AF-Q8SVA2-F1
#
_entry.id   AF-Q8SVA2-F1
#
_cell.length_a   1.000
_cell.length_b   1.000
_cell.length_c   1.000
_cell.angle_alpha   90.00
_cell.angle_beta   90.00
_cell.angle_gamma   90.00
#
_symmetry.space_group_name_H-M   'P 1'
#
loop_
_entity.id
_entity.type
_entity.pdbx_description
1 polymer ?
#
loop_
_entity_poly.entity_id
_entity_poly.type
_entity_poly.pdbx_seq_one_letter_code
_entity_poly.pdbx_strand_id
1 'polypeptide(L)'
;MEEIKRYVEDRLGQHKIKIDVSSVVEELVLSNKINEFMPPSSIYSVVLMHLGKHDEMYKCILSGEYLFDIEVGLNDRESLYSSSELKEAVARVFGPRVRYVYVSTSGHRHFIGIKLSSKGYDPVASHNGPESTIPYFLLVDGLKTFKAGDFEWNEIVFGFKTTGDEHSKYVEVLEHVKRIRLPVQIIDDDAMHIGTSVTNVHECYLHCRSQENWPEDQDALDCAKTALYCLIYKKSKHRSAIGYNYVLLKYRGSYFKFQIMIRRDRNAEFRINSRISEVVGQQSDMFKKNTVSVKRFLDSHGYLPVYFDDRLVELICLMVGRGINSFGRFFNEFLRYQIRLEGCSFNLETLKVSENKNRRFEVVYQHDIVVIRMPPQKIVQRLNALKKAVLAQKLALFDEKFRLQTHKLLQPSFKDYDFVLSLSYRPGFVEVEDKTDPPFLFGVPSVEEFLVPSLRSKGYFFYSPRHSVLMVKVHEEFDPEELLYVLILKTGFRYFLRNF
;
A
#
# COMPACT_ATOMS: atom_id res chain seq x y z
N MET A 1 30.59 3.34 -34.70
CA MET A 1 30.67 2.37 -33.58
C MET A 1 30.81 3.02 -32.21
N GLU A 2 31.59 4.09 -32.06
CA GLU A 2 31.77 4.77 -30.77
C GLU A 2 30.48 5.35 -30.17
N GLU A 3 29.62 5.93 -31.02
CA GLU A 3 28.30 6.42 -30.60
C GLU A 3 27.38 5.30 -30.08
N ILE A 4 27.52 4.09 -30.63
CA ILE A 4 26.76 2.90 -30.21
C ILE A 4 27.25 2.41 -28.85
N LYS A 5 28.58 2.36 -28.65
CA LYS A 5 29.18 2.00 -27.36
C LYS A 5 28.67 2.95 -26.27
N ARG A 6 28.75 4.27 -26.50
CA ARG A 6 28.22 5.29 -25.59
C ARG A 6 26.73 5.13 -25.32
N TYR A 7 25.92 4.86 -26.36
CA TYR A 7 24.48 4.62 -26.18
C TYR A 7 24.19 3.42 -25.26
N VAL A 8 24.91 2.31 -25.44
CA VAL A 8 24.75 1.11 -24.60
C VAL A 8 25.22 1.38 -23.17
N GLU A 9 26.36 2.05 -23.00
CA GLU A 9 26.89 2.48 -21.70
C GLU A 9 25.91 3.39 -20.96
N ASP A 10 25.33 4.38 -21.63
CA ASP A 10 24.34 5.30 -21.04
C ASP A 10 23.09 4.54 -20.58
N ARG A 11 22.60 3.61 -21.40
CA ARG A 11 21.40 2.80 -21.06
C ARG A 11 21.66 1.84 -19.91
N LEU A 12 22.81 1.18 -19.85
CA LEU A 12 23.21 0.36 -18.70
C LEU A 12 23.49 1.20 -17.45
N GLY A 13 24.05 2.40 -17.64
CA GLY A 13 24.31 3.38 -16.60
C GLY A 13 23.04 3.88 -15.91
N GLN A 14 21.93 4.02 -16.64
CA GLN A 14 20.59 4.29 -16.07
C GLN A 14 20.15 3.20 -15.06
N HIS A 15 20.68 1.99 -15.19
CA HIS A 15 20.47 0.86 -14.29
C HIS A 15 21.61 0.68 -13.27
N LYS A 16 22.57 1.61 -13.20
CA LYS A 16 23.80 1.54 -12.37
C LYS A 16 24.72 0.36 -12.72
N ILE A 17 24.56 -0.21 -13.91
CA ILE A 17 25.39 -1.31 -14.41
C ILE A 17 26.59 -0.73 -15.15
N LYS A 18 27.77 -1.14 -14.72
CA LYS A 18 29.07 -0.87 -15.35
C LYS A 18 29.66 -2.18 -15.86
N ILE A 19 29.95 -2.23 -17.15
CA ILE A 19 30.66 -3.32 -17.82
C ILE A 19 31.58 -2.74 -18.89
N ASP A 20 32.55 -3.54 -19.34
CA ASP A 20 33.31 -3.22 -20.55
C ASP A 20 32.45 -3.49 -21.80
N VAL A 21 31.77 -2.45 -22.27
CA VAL A 21 30.92 -2.52 -23.47
C VAL A 21 31.75 -2.70 -24.73
N SER A 22 33.01 -2.24 -24.74
CA SER A 22 33.85 -2.29 -25.94
C SER A 22 34.12 -3.72 -26.36
N SER A 23 34.54 -4.57 -25.42
CA SER A 23 34.81 -5.98 -25.67
C SER A 23 33.58 -6.73 -26.21
N VAL A 24 32.41 -6.50 -25.62
CA VAL A 24 31.15 -7.17 -26.00
C VAL A 24 30.69 -6.75 -27.39
N VAL A 25 30.76 -5.45 -27.70
CA VAL A 25 30.36 -4.93 -29.01
C VAL A 25 31.30 -5.45 -30.10
N GLU A 26 32.61 -5.50 -29.85
CA GLU A 26 33.59 -6.03 -30.81
C GLU A 26 33.34 -7.51 -31.12
N GLU A 27 33.06 -8.34 -30.12
CA GLU A 27 32.70 -9.75 -30.32
C GLU A 27 31.43 -9.90 -31.19
N LEU A 28 30.41 -9.07 -30.96
CA LEU A 28 29.15 -9.13 -31.70
C LEU A 28 29.30 -8.66 -33.15
N VAL A 29 30.19 -7.70 -33.42
CA VAL A 29 30.55 -7.27 -34.78
C VAL A 29 31.29 -8.39 -35.49
N LEU A 30 32.33 -8.97 -34.86
CA LEU A 30 33.13 -10.06 -35.45
C LEU A 30 32.28 -11.30 -35.75
N SER A 31 31.25 -11.56 -34.94
CA SER A 31 30.30 -12.66 -35.16
C SER A 31 29.12 -12.31 -36.09
N ASN A 32 29.15 -11.15 -36.78
CA ASN A 32 28.10 -10.66 -37.69
C ASN A 32 26.70 -10.59 -37.07
N LYS A 33 26.59 -10.47 -35.74
CA LYS A 33 25.30 -10.36 -35.03
C LYS A 33 24.78 -8.93 -34.96
N ILE A 34 25.68 -7.96 -35.06
CA ILE A 34 25.37 -6.54 -35.18
C ILE A 34 26.19 -5.92 -36.30
N ASN A 35 25.69 -4.86 -36.91
CA ASN A 35 26.42 -4.06 -37.90
C ASN A 35 26.10 -2.57 -37.73
N GLU A 36 26.88 -1.71 -38.40
CA GLU A 36 26.79 -0.26 -38.29
C GLU A 36 25.46 0.35 -38.82
N PHE A 37 24.70 -0.41 -39.61
CA PHE A 37 23.42 0.03 -40.17
C PHE A 37 22.22 -0.28 -39.25
N MET A 38 22.43 -1.03 -38.16
CA MET A 38 21.36 -1.33 -37.21
C MET A 38 21.04 -0.13 -36.30
N PRO A 39 19.76 0.13 -35.99
CA PRO A 39 19.39 1.16 -35.02
C PRO A 39 20.03 0.90 -33.64
N PRO A 40 20.44 1.94 -32.89
CA PRO A 40 21.05 1.78 -31.57
C PRO A 40 20.18 0.99 -30.57
N SER A 41 18.86 1.13 -30.64
CA SER A 41 17.91 0.36 -29.82
C SER A 41 17.90 -1.13 -30.14
N SER A 42 18.02 -1.49 -31.42
CA SER A 42 18.14 -2.88 -31.88
C SER A 42 19.47 -3.47 -31.44
N ILE A 43 20.57 -2.72 -31.58
CA ILE A 43 21.90 -3.16 -31.11
C ILE A 43 21.88 -3.37 -29.59
N TYR A 44 21.33 -2.43 -28.83
CA TYR A 44 21.17 -2.57 -27.38
C TYR A 44 20.41 -3.86 -27.02
N SER A 45 19.32 -4.16 -27.73
CA SER A 45 18.56 -5.40 -27.52
C SER A 45 19.39 -6.64 -27.82
N VAL A 46 20.19 -6.64 -28.90
CA VAL A 46 21.10 -7.76 -29.24
C VAL A 46 22.21 -7.92 -28.20
N VAL A 47 22.79 -6.82 -27.70
CA VAL A 47 23.78 -6.83 -26.62
C VAL A 47 23.19 -7.47 -25.37
N LEU A 48 22.00 -7.02 -24.94
CA LEU A 48 21.32 -7.61 -23.79
C LEU A 48 20.98 -9.08 -24.01
N MET A 49 20.57 -9.49 -25.22
CA MET A 49 20.28 -10.90 -25.53
C MET A 49 21.53 -11.75 -25.45
N HIS A 50 22.68 -11.23 -25.90
CA HIS A 50 23.96 -11.89 -25.82
C HIS A 50 24.41 -12.08 -24.37
N LEU A 51 24.46 -10.99 -23.60
CA LEU A 51 24.83 -11.03 -22.18
C LEU A 51 23.83 -11.87 -21.35
N GLY A 52 22.55 -11.82 -21.73
CA GLY A 52 21.47 -12.59 -21.14
C GLY A 52 21.63 -14.09 -21.28
N LYS A 53 22.50 -14.61 -22.17
CA LYS A 53 22.79 -16.05 -22.23
C LYS A 53 23.47 -16.56 -20.95
N HIS A 54 24.21 -15.69 -20.26
CA HIS A 54 25.05 -16.06 -19.13
C HIS A 54 24.57 -15.45 -17.81
N ASP A 55 23.89 -14.31 -17.84
CA ASP A 55 23.41 -13.63 -16.64
C ASP A 55 21.93 -13.23 -16.79
N GLU A 56 21.11 -13.70 -15.84
CA GLU A 56 19.66 -13.46 -15.79
C GLU A 56 19.32 -11.97 -15.67
N MET A 57 20.22 -11.15 -15.09
CA MET A 57 20.03 -9.71 -14.94
C MET A 57 19.69 -9.02 -16.28
N TYR A 58 20.39 -9.36 -17.36
CA TYR A 58 20.16 -8.74 -18.67
C TYR A 58 18.85 -9.23 -19.32
N LYS A 59 18.38 -10.44 -18.98
CA LYS A 59 17.05 -10.90 -19.39
C LYS A 59 15.96 -10.07 -18.73
N CYS A 60 16.12 -9.71 -17.46
CA CYS A 60 15.19 -8.84 -16.76
C CYS A 60 15.10 -7.44 -17.40
N ILE A 61 16.22 -6.89 -17.90
CA ILE A 61 16.20 -5.62 -18.65
C ILE A 61 15.36 -5.76 -19.93
N LEU A 62 15.56 -6.86 -20.68
CA LEU A 62 14.82 -7.13 -21.91
C LEU A 62 13.32 -7.33 -21.68
N SER A 63 12.93 -8.01 -20.59
CA SER A 63 11.53 -8.24 -20.27
C SER A 63 10.83 -7.04 -19.62
N GLY A 64 11.58 -5.96 -19.33
CA GLY A 64 11.06 -4.81 -18.59
C GLY A 64 10.76 -5.11 -17.12
N GLU A 65 11.34 -6.19 -16.58
CA GLU A 65 11.24 -6.53 -15.17
C GLU A 65 12.12 -5.63 -14.30
N TYR A 66 11.74 -5.48 -13.03
CA TYR A 66 12.58 -4.80 -12.06
C TYR A 66 13.88 -5.58 -11.80
N LEU A 67 15.01 -4.93 -12.05
CA LEU A 67 16.36 -5.47 -11.93
C LEU A 67 16.75 -5.87 -10.51
N PHE A 68 16.49 -5.02 -9.52
CA PHE A 68 16.94 -5.24 -8.16
C PHE A 68 15.78 -5.06 -7.19
N ASP A 69 15.68 -6.01 -6.28
CA ASP A 69 14.74 -5.99 -5.17
C ASP A 69 15.33 -5.26 -3.97
N ILE A 70 16.67 -5.22 -3.87
CA ILE A 70 17.43 -4.46 -2.87
C ILE A 70 18.59 -3.74 -3.58
N GLU A 71 18.73 -2.45 -3.31
CA GLU A 71 19.85 -1.61 -3.75
C GLU A 71 20.54 -0.95 -2.55
N VAL A 72 21.84 -1.23 -2.36
CA VAL A 72 22.60 -0.71 -1.22
C VAL A 72 24.00 -0.26 -1.64
N GLY A 73 24.45 0.86 -1.08
CA GLY A 73 25.85 1.27 -1.11
C GLY A 73 26.59 0.72 0.10
N LEU A 74 27.77 0.14 -0.07
CA LEU A 74 28.64 -0.30 1.02
C LEU A 74 29.92 0.56 1.02
N ASN A 75 30.26 1.11 2.18
CA ASN A 75 31.49 1.85 2.38
C ASN A 75 32.59 0.93 2.95
N ASP A 76 33.46 0.45 2.06
CA ASP A 76 34.58 -0.42 2.40
C ASP A 76 35.88 0.40 2.44
N ARG A 77 36.09 1.07 3.58
CA ARG A 77 37.24 1.97 3.78
C ARG A 77 38.57 1.24 3.71
N GLU A 78 38.59 -0.03 4.09
CA GLU A 78 39.78 -0.87 4.12
C GLU A 78 40.00 -1.60 2.78
N SER A 79 39.06 -1.48 1.83
CA SER A 79 39.09 -2.16 0.52
C SER A 79 39.31 -3.67 0.67
N LEU A 80 38.56 -4.26 1.60
CA LEU A 80 38.60 -5.68 1.94
C LEU A 80 38.15 -6.58 0.78
N TYR A 81 37.30 -6.07 -0.12
CA TYR A 81 36.76 -6.85 -1.22
C TYR A 81 36.97 -6.22 -2.60
N SER A 82 37.34 -7.05 -3.57
CA SER A 82 37.10 -6.76 -4.99
C SER A 82 35.62 -6.97 -5.36
N SER A 83 35.18 -6.44 -6.52
CA SER A 83 33.80 -6.61 -7.00
C SER A 83 33.37 -8.08 -7.10
N SER A 84 34.26 -8.95 -7.58
CA SER A 84 33.99 -10.39 -7.74
C SER A 84 33.89 -11.10 -6.40
N GLU A 85 34.82 -10.84 -5.47
CA GLU A 85 34.82 -11.47 -4.15
C GLU A 85 33.58 -11.05 -3.35
N LEU A 86 33.19 -9.77 -3.40
CA LEU A 86 31.97 -9.30 -2.74
C LEU A 86 30.72 -9.91 -3.36
N LYS A 87 30.65 -10.03 -4.69
CA LYS A 87 29.53 -10.70 -5.39
C LYS A 87 29.38 -12.14 -4.90
N GLU A 88 30.47 -12.90 -4.83
CA GLU A 88 30.46 -14.29 -4.35
C GLU A 88 30.12 -14.40 -2.86
N ALA A 89 30.64 -13.49 -2.03
CA ALA A 89 30.33 -13.45 -0.61
C ALA A 89 28.84 -13.21 -0.37
N VAL A 90 28.25 -12.21 -1.02
CA VAL A 90 26.81 -11.92 -0.92
C VAL A 90 25.98 -13.07 -1.47
N ALA A 91 26.35 -13.65 -2.62
CA ALA A 91 25.64 -14.81 -3.16
C ALA A 91 25.65 -16.00 -2.18
N ARG A 92 26.77 -16.25 -1.49
CA ARG A 92 26.90 -17.30 -0.48
C ARG A 92 26.05 -17.03 0.76
N VAL A 93 26.00 -15.79 1.23
CA VAL A 93 25.17 -15.37 2.38
C VAL A 93 23.69 -15.61 2.12
N PHE A 94 23.21 -15.29 0.92
CA PHE A 94 21.79 -15.47 0.57
C PHE A 94 21.47 -16.90 0.12
N GLY A 95 22.41 -17.62 -0.49
CA GLY A 95 22.23 -18.98 -0.97
C GLY A 95 21.00 -19.10 -1.89
N PRO A 96 20.01 -19.99 -1.62
CA PRO A 96 18.83 -20.17 -2.47
C PRO A 96 17.83 -18.99 -2.42
N ARG A 97 18.09 -17.97 -1.59
CA ARG A 97 17.21 -16.80 -1.40
C ARG A 97 17.42 -15.71 -2.44
N VAL A 98 18.45 -15.83 -3.28
CA VAL A 98 18.80 -14.88 -4.32
C VAL A 98 18.73 -15.56 -5.69
N ARG A 99 18.26 -14.82 -6.70
CA ARG A 99 18.35 -15.20 -8.11
C ARG A 99 19.71 -14.81 -8.69
N TYR A 100 20.10 -13.56 -8.49
CA TYR A 100 21.42 -13.06 -8.84
C TYR A 100 21.83 -11.85 -7.96
N VAL A 101 23.15 -11.61 -7.94
CA VAL A 101 23.78 -10.47 -7.28
C VAL A 101 24.62 -9.73 -8.31
N TYR A 102 24.52 -8.41 -8.31
CA TYR A 102 25.39 -7.52 -9.07
C TYR A 102 26.18 -6.64 -8.11
N VAL A 103 27.48 -6.51 -8.35
CA VAL A 103 28.36 -5.63 -7.59
C VAL A 103 29.16 -4.77 -8.56
N SER A 104 29.20 -3.46 -8.29
CA SER A 104 30.15 -2.56 -8.95
C SER A 104 30.93 -1.75 -7.91
N THR A 105 32.23 -1.61 -8.15
CA THR A 105 33.14 -0.95 -7.21
C THR A 105 33.62 0.37 -7.82
N SER A 106 33.73 1.40 -6.99
CA SER A 106 34.27 2.70 -7.35
C SER A 106 35.12 3.24 -6.19
N GLY A 107 36.41 2.89 -6.17
CA GLY A 107 37.28 3.15 -5.02
C GLY A 107 36.82 2.36 -3.79
N HIS A 108 36.68 3.04 -2.65
CA HIS A 108 36.23 2.45 -1.37
C HIS A 108 34.71 2.27 -1.24
N ARG A 109 33.95 2.45 -2.33
CA ARG A 109 32.48 2.31 -2.31
C ARG A 109 32.04 1.24 -3.29
N HIS A 110 31.20 0.35 -2.80
CA HIS A 110 30.55 -0.68 -3.60
C HIS A 110 29.06 -0.37 -3.75
N PHE A 111 28.53 -0.57 -4.94
CA PHE A 111 27.10 -0.74 -5.15
C PHE A 111 26.79 -2.22 -5.18
N ILE A 112 25.78 -2.64 -4.43
CA ILE A 112 25.28 -4.01 -4.39
C ILE A 112 23.81 -3.99 -4.80
N GLY A 113 23.50 -4.66 -5.91
CA GLY A 113 22.13 -4.91 -6.38
C GLY A 113 21.79 -6.38 -6.20
N ILE A 114 20.68 -6.68 -5.51
CA ILE A 114 20.25 -8.05 -5.20
C ILE A 114 18.87 -8.29 -5.80
N LYS A 115 18.71 -9.39 -6.53
CA LYS A 115 17.41 -9.90 -6.97
C LYS A 115 17.03 -11.12 -6.15
N LEU A 116 15.95 -11.04 -5.38
CA LEU A 116 15.52 -12.11 -4.49
C LEU A 116 14.80 -13.22 -5.26
N SER A 117 14.89 -14.44 -4.75
CA SER A 117 14.02 -15.55 -5.16
C SER A 117 12.71 -15.51 -4.37
N SER A 118 11.79 -16.44 -4.64
CA SER A 118 10.56 -16.61 -3.84
C SER A 118 10.82 -16.91 -2.36
N LYS A 119 12.04 -17.36 -2.03
CA LYS A 119 12.50 -17.66 -0.66
C LYS A 119 13.20 -16.49 0.02
N GLY A 120 13.24 -15.31 -0.61
CA GLY A 120 13.95 -14.12 -0.13
C GLY A 120 13.66 -13.78 1.34
N TYR A 121 12.42 -14.02 1.77
CA TYR A 121 11.89 -13.65 3.08
C TYR A 121 11.57 -14.84 3.99
N ASP A 122 12.00 -16.06 3.64
CA ASP A 122 11.78 -17.23 4.51
C ASP A 122 12.37 -16.98 5.91
N PRO A 123 11.74 -17.44 7.01
CA PRO A 123 12.26 -17.23 8.36
C PRO A 123 13.72 -17.67 8.52
N VAL A 124 14.46 -16.98 9.40
CA VAL A 124 15.86 -17.26 9.74
C VAL A 124 15.94 -17.44 11.26
N ALA A 125 16.51 -18.55 11.74
CA ALA A 125 16.47 -18.92 13.16
C ALA A 125 17.12 -17.89 14.11
N SER A 126 18.14 -17.16 13.65
CA SER A 126 18.81 -16.10 14.41
C SER A 126 18.13 -14.74 14.34
N HIS A 127 17.07 -14.60 13.54
CA HIS A 127 16.40 -13.31 13.30
C HIS A 127 15.10 -13.18 14.09
N ASN A 128 15.11 -12.28 15.07
CA ASN A 128 13.93 -11.95 15.89
C ASN A 128 13.19 -10.68 15.42
N GLY A 129 13.64 -10.06 14.32
CA GLY A 129 13.04 -8.86 13.77
C GLY A 129 11.84 -9.13 12.86
N PRO A 130 11.22 -8.08 12.28
CA PRO A 130 10.14 -8.25 11.31
C PRO A 130 10.59 -8.99 10.05
N GLU A 131 9.69 -9.76 9.44
CA GLU A 131 9.93 -10.49 8.19
C GLU A 131 10.56 -9.60 7.10
N SER A 132 10.05 -8.38 6.96
CA SER A 132 10.51 -7.41 5.96
C SER A 132 11.98 -7.00 6.10
N THR A 133 12.62 -7.32 7.22
CA THR A 133 14.04 -7.00 7.48
C THR A 133 14.99 -8.17 7.25
N ILE A 134 14.47 -9.38 6.97
CA ILE A 134 15.28 -10.61 6.83
C ILE A 134 16.41 -10.45 5.80
N PRO A 135 16.18 -9.96 4.56
CA PRO A 135 17.26 -9.82 3.59
C PRO A 135 18.37 -8.86 4.03
N TYR A 136 18.00 -7.78 4.71
CA TYR A 136 18.94 -6.78 5.21
C TYR A 136 19.76 -7.35 6.36
N PHE A 137 19.11 -8.10 7.27
CA PHE A 137 19.78 -8.80 8.36
C PHE A 137 20.81 -9.79 7.81
N LEU A 138 20.44 -10.61 6.82
CA LEU A 138 21.35 -11.54 6.18
C LEU A 138 22.58 -10.84 5.61
N LEU A 139 22.40 -9.72 4.91
CA LEU A 139 23.52 -9.01 4.32
C LEU A 139 24.50 -8.45 5.37
N VAL A 140 23.97 -7.81 6.43
CA VAL A 140 24.82 -7.22 7.49
C VAL A 140 25.48 -8.30 8.35
N ASP A 141 24.71 -9.26 8.85
CA ASP A 141 25.23 -10.34 9.72
C ASP A 141 26.16 -11.29 8.94
N GLY A 142 25.83 -11.58 7.68
CA GLY A 142 26.57 -12.51 6.84
C GLY A 142 27.95 -12.02 6.40
N LEU A 143 28.12 -10.71 6.17
CA LEU A 143 29.41 -10.14 5.80
C LEU A 143 30.35 -9.93 7.00
N LYS A 144 29.84 -10.01 8.25
CA LYS A 144 30.53 -9.98 9.57
C LYS A 144 31.46 -8.80 9.88
N THR A 145 32.24 -8.34 8.91
CA THR A 145 33.23 -7.27 9.02
C THR A 145 32.59 -5.89 9.01
N PHE A 146 31.39 -5.76 8.42
CA PHE A 146 30.67 -4.50 8.29
C PHE A 146 29.53 -4.40 9.30
N LYS A 147 29.30 -3.19 9.79
CA LYS A 147 28.16 -2.85 10.66
C LYS A 147 27.06 -2.22 9.83
N ALA A 148 25.84 -2.14 10.39
CA ALA A 148 24.69 -1.53 9.71
C ALA A 148 24.93 -0.10 9.21
N GLY A 149 25.79 0.67 9.91
CA GLY A 149 26.16 2.04 9.54
C GLY A 149 27.10 2.16 8.35
N ASP A 150 27.75 1.07 7.93
CA ASP A 150 28.61 1.03 6.73
C ASP A 150 27.78 0.91 5.44
N PHE A 151 26.48 0.62 5.58
CA PHE A 151 25.53 0.46 4.49
C PHE A 151 24.67 1.72 4.31
N GLU A 152 24.65 2.25 3.09
CA GLU A 152 23.78 3.32 2.64
C GLU A 152 22.57 2.71 1.92
N TRP A 153 21.48 2.58 2.67
CA TRP A 153 20.22 2.02 2.19
C TRP A 153 19.41 3.08 1.45
N ASN A 154 19.00 2.77 0.22
CA ASN A 154 18.10 3.64 -0.56
C ASN A 154 16.61 3.36 -0.32
N GLU A 155 16.30 2.44 0.59
CA GLU A 155 14.98 1.83 0.72
C GLU A 155 14.31 2.17 2.04
N ILE A 156 12.99 2.35 1.97
CA ILE A 156 12.14 2.54 3.13
C ILE A 156 11.34 1.26 3.34
N VAL A 157 11.55 0.63 4.49
CA VAL A 157 10.90 -0.63 4.85
C VAL A 157 10.15 -0.43 6.16
N PHE A 158 8.94 -0.97 6.29
CA PHE A 158 8.23 -1.00 7.57
C PHE A 158 8.19 -2.40 8.14
N GLY A 159 8.26 -2.50 9.46
CA GLY A 159 8.03 -3.75 10.16
C GLY A 159 6.57 -4.15 10.05
N PHE A 160 6.33 -5.43 9.76
CA PHE A 160 5.01 -6.03 9.84
C PHE A 160 4.85 -6.65 11.22
N LYS A 161 3.93 -6.10 12.03
CA LYS A 161 3.28 -6.92 13.03
C LYS A 161 2.27 -7.79 12.28
N THR A 162 2.36 -9.09 12.45
CA THR A 162 1.32 -10.05 12.08
C THR A 162 0.05 -9.58 12.78
N THR A 163 -0.84 -8.92 12.05
CA THR A 163 -2.22 -8.79 12.50
C THR A 163 -2.75 -10.20 12.64
N GLY A 164 -3.57 -10.47 13.68
CA GLY A 164 -4.22 -11.77 13.79
C GLY A 164 -4.93 -12.12 12.49
N ASP A 165 -5.18 -13.41 12.25
CA ASP A 165 -5.84 -13.84 11.03
C ASP A 165 -7.29 -13.29 10.95
N GLU A 166 -7.42 -12.11 10.33
CA GLU A 166 -8.69 -11.41 10.16
C GLU A 166 -9.67 -12.23 9.30
N HIS A 167 -9.15 -13.03 8.37
CA HIS A 167 -9.97 -13.91 7.55
C HIS A 167 -10.56 -15.05 8.40
N SER A 168 -9.75 -15.72 9.24
CA SER A 168 -10.28 -16.71 10.19
C SER A 168 -11.31 -16.10 11.14
N LYS A 169 -11.08 -14.87 11.64
CA LYS A 169 -12.08 -14.16 12.46
C LYS A 169 -13.39 -13.91 11.69
N TYR A 170 -13.29 -13.51 10.42
CA TYR A 170 -14.45 -13.32 9.55
C TYR A 170 -15.24 -14.63 9.39
N VAL A 171 -14.58 -15.74 9.07
CA VAL A 171 -15.21 -17.06 8.89
C VAL A 171 -15.95 -17.48 10.16
N GLU A 172 -15.34 -17.36 11.34
CA GLU A 172 -15.98 -17.70 12.61
C GLU A 172 -17.24 -16.86 12.90
N VAL A 173 -17.20 -15.56 12.63
CA VAL A 173 -18.35 -14.65 12.83
C VAL A 173 -19.45 -14.92 11.81
N LEU A 174 -19.08 -15.15 10.55
CA LEU A 174 -19.99 -15.48 9.47
C LEU A 174 -20.73 -16.79 9.75
N GLU A 175 -20.04 -17.84 10.22
CA GLU A 175 -20.69 -19.09 10.62
C GLU A 175 -21.74 -18.86 11.70
N HIS A 176 -21.45 -18.01 12.68
CA HIS A 176 -22.42 -17.62 13.70
C HIS A 176 -23.62 -16.90 13.07
N VAL A 177 -23.40 -15.93 12.18
CA VAL A 177 -24.49 -15.21 11.49
C VAL A 177 -25.35 -16.16 10.64
N LYS A 178 -24.75 -17.08 9.88
CA LYS A 178 -25.46 -18.06 9.06
C LYS A 178 -26.30 -19.05 9.88
N ARG A 179 -25.92 -19.33 11.14
CA ARG A 179 -26.71 -20.17 12.08
C ARG A 179 -27.93 -19.45 12.65
N ILE A 180 -28.00 -18.11 12.54
CA ILE A 180 -29.17 -17.36 12.96
C ILE A 180 -30.32 -17.65 11.99
N ARG A 181 -31.41 -18.23 12.50
CA ARG A 181 -32.62 -18.44 11.69
C ARG A 181 -33.25 -17.09 11.32
N LEU A 182 -33.01 -16.67 10.09
CA LEU A 182 -33.62 -15.51 9.44
C LEU A 182 -34.84 -15.97 8.62
N PRO A 183 -35.83 -15.08 8.40
CA PRO A 183 -36.97 -15.39 7.52
C PRO A 183 -36.54 -15.48 6.05
N VAL A 184 -35.36 -14.93 5.73
CA VAL A 184 -34.74 -14.95 4.41
C VAL A 184 -33.52 -15.86 4.41
N GLN A 185 -33.35 -16.68 3.36
CA GLN A 185 -32.15 -17.51 3.22
C GLN A 185 -30.95 -16.70 2.73
N ILE A 186 -29.84 -16.75 3.47
CA ILE A 186 -28.51 -16.33 3.00
C ILE A 186 -27.99 -17.43 2.07
N ILE A 187 -27.77 -17.09 0.80
CA ILE A 187 -27.33 -18.01 -0.26
C ILE A 187 -25.83 -17.91 -0.54
N ASP A 188 -25.22 -16.78 -0.21
CA ASP A 188 -23.82 -16.49 -0.50
C ASP A 188 -23.32 -15.39 0.44
N ASP A 189 -22.01 -15.19 0.50
CA ASP A 189 -21.37 -14.15 1.28
C ASP A 189 -20.07 -13.69 0.65
N ASP A 190 -19.72 -12.43 0.89
CA ASP A 190 -18.45 -11.88 0.44
C ASP A 190 -17.91 -10.91 1.49
N ALA A 191 -16.59 -10.83 1.60
CA ALA A 191 -15.94 -9.76 2.34
C ALA A 191 -14.80 -9.17 1.51
N MET A 192 -14.90 -7.88 1.25
CA MET A 192 -13.96 -7.16 0.40
C MET A 192 -12.75 -6.71 1.21
N HIS A 193 -11.57 -6.65 0.57
CA HIS A 193 -10.34 -6.07 1.11
C HIS A 193 -9.77 -6.70 2.41
N ILE A 194 -10.34 -7.79 2.95
CA ILE A 194 -9.87 -8.39 4.23
C ILE A 194 -8.36 -8.69 4.21
N GLY A 195 -7.85 -9.26 3.11
CA GLY A 195 -6.44 -9.66 2.99
C GLY A 195 -5.44 -8.51 2.97
N THR A 196 -5.91 -7.27 2.80
CA THR A 196 -5.09 -6.05 2.74
C THR A 196 -5.56 -4.99 3.73
N SER A 197 -6.50 -5.33 4.62
CA SER A 197 -7.08 -4.36 5.56
C SER A 197 -6.05 -3.90 6.60
N VAL A 198 -6.09 -2.61 6.91
CA VAL A 198 -5.25 -1.97 7.95
C VAL A 198 -6.08 -1.39 9.09
N THR A 199 -7.39 -1.40 8.94
CA THR A 199 -8.35 -1.01 9.96
C THR A 199 -8.86 -2.27 10.66
N ASN A 200 -9.55 -2.08 11.77
CA ASN A 200 -10.25 -3.15 12.46
C ASN A 200 -11.72 -3.25 12.04
N VAL A 201 -12.15 -2.54 10.99
CA VAL A 201 -13.54 -2.54 10.51
C VAL A 201 -13.56 -3.14 9.11
N HIS A 202 -14.32 -4.23 8.95
CA HIS A 202 -14.40 -5.00 7.72
C HIS A 202 -15.81 -4.94 7.15
N GLU A 203 -15.94 -4.62 5.87
CA GLU A 203 -17.21 -4.65 5.16
C GLU A 203 -17.52 -6.06 4.66
N CYS A 204 -18.70 -6.55 5.03
CA CYS A 204 -19.14 -7.90 4.76
C CYS A 204 -20.54 -7.87 4.13
N TYR A 205 -20.78 -8.76 3.18
CA TYR A 205 -22.00 -8.81 2.39
C TYR A 205 -22.67 -10.17 2.59
N LEU A 206 -23.95 -10.16 2.93
CA LEU A 206 -24.79 -11.34 3.04
C LEU A 206 -25.73 -11.33 1.85
N HIS A 207 -25.52 -12.24 0.91
CA HIS A 207 -26.36 -12.33 -0.26
C HIS A 207 -27.60 -13.17 0.05
N CYS A 208 -28.75 -12.54 -0.09
CA CYS A 208 -30.03 -13.16 0.16
C CYS A 208 -30.72 -13.57 -1.15
N ARG A 209 -31.49 -14.66 -1.10
CA ARG A 209 -32.28 -15.12 -2.25
C ARG A 209 -33.25 -14.02 -2.69
N SER A 210 -33.32 -13.78 -3.99
CA SER A 210 -34.11 -12.68 -4.57
C SER A 210 -35.55 -13.06 -4.94
N GLN A 211 -35.94 -14.33 -4.80
CA GLN A 211 -37.31 -14.80 -5.06
C GLN A 211 -38.27 -14.61 -3.87
N GLU A 212 -37.77 -14.10 -2.76
CA GLU A 212 -38.63 -13.69 -1.64
C GLU A 212 -39.31 -12.37 -1.99
N ASN A 213 -40.51 -12.12 -1.43
CA ASN A 213 -41.36 -10.94 -1.66
C ASN A 213 -40.69 -9.64 -1.14
N TRP A 214 -39.51 -9.32 -1.65
CA TRP A 214 -38.80 -8.10 -1.34
C TRP A 214 -39.63 -6.92 -1.83
N PRO A 215 -39.81 -5.88 -0.99
CA PRO A 215 -40.56 -4.70 -1.40
C PRO A 215 -39.91 -4.04 -2.62
N GLU A 216 -40.73 -3.69 -3.61
CA GLU A 216 -40.27 -2.93 -4.77
C GLU A 216 -39.90 -1.49 -4.35
N ASP A 217 -40.72 -0.90 -3.48
CA ASP A 217 -40.48 0.40 -2.85
C ASP A 217 -39.19 0.41 -2.03
N GLN A 218 -38.42 1.50 -2.14
CA GLN A 218 -37.08 1.61 -1.56
C GLN A 218 -37.13 1.76 -0.03
N ASP A 219 -38.04 2.57 0.49
CA ASP A 219 -38.18 2.79 1.93
C ASP A 219 -38.67 1.51 2.63
N ALA A 220 -39.63 0.81 2.01
CA ALA A 220 -40.12 -0.48 2.48
C ALA A 220 -39.00 -1.56 2.44
N LEU A 221 -38.15 -1.56 1.41
CA LEU A 221 -36.99 -2.45 1.35
C LEU A 221 -36.02 -2.15 2.48
N ASP A 222 -35.69 -0.88 2.70
CA ASP A 222 -34.73 -0.48 3.73
C ASP A 222 -35.26 -0.84 5.12
N CYS A 223 -36.58 -0.71 5.34
CA CYS A 223 -37.25 -1.23 6.53
C CYS A 223 -37.13 -2.76 6.65
N ALA A 224 -37.33 -3.51 5.56
CA ALA A 224 -37.20 -4.96 5.55
C ALA A 224 -35.76 -5.43 5.85
N LYS A 225 -34.75 -4.80 5.24
CA LYS A 225 -33.32 -5.04 5.53
C LYS A 225 -33.00 -4.71 6.98
N THR A 226 -33.51 -3.58 7.50
CA THR A 226 -33.34 -3.18 8.90
C THR A 226 -33.95 -4.18 9.87
N ALA A 227 -35.13 -4.72 9.56
CA ALA A 227 -35.74 -5.78 10.38
C ALA A 227 -34.85 -7.03 10.45
N LEU A 228 -34.16 -7.39 9.36
CA LEU A 228 -33.19 -8.48 9.36
C LEU A 228 -31.94 -8.15 10.18
N TYR A 229 -31.42 -6.92 10.09
CA TYR A 229 -30.34 -6.45 10.97
C TYR A 229 -30.74 -6.53 12.44
N CYS A 230 -31.97 -6.14 12.80
CA CYS A 230 -32.52 -6.27 14.15
C CYS A 230 -32.58 -7.73 14.62
N LEU A 231 -32.94 -8.66 13.74
CA LEU A 231 -32.94 -10.09 14.06
C LEU A 231 -31.53 -10.62 14.31
N ILE A 232 -30.56 -10.25 13.47
CA ILE A 232 -29.14 -10.61 13.67
C ILE A 232 -28.65 -10.02 14.99
N TYR A 233 -28.89 -8.73 15.24
CA TYR A 233 -28.53 -8.05 16.48
C TYR A 233 -29.09 -8.78 17.71
N LYS A 234 -30.40 -9.06 17.72
CA LYS A 234 -31.10 -9.69 18.85
C LYS A 234 -30.63 -11.11 19.14
N LYS A 235 -30.29 -11.88 18.09
CA LYS A 235 -29.89 -13.29 18.20
C LYS A 235 -28.37 -13.48 18.25
N SER A 236 -27.59 -12.41 18.13
CA SER A 236 -26.14 -12.52 18.13
C SER A 236 -25.58 -12.77 19.52
N LYS A 237 -24.63 -13.70 19.63
CA LYS A 237 -23.83 -13.90 20.86
C LYS A 237 -22.71 -12.86 21.00
N HIS A 238 -22.39 -12.17 19.92
CA HIS A 238 -21.35 -11.15 19.88
C HIS A 238 -21.92 -9.79 20.24
N ARG A 239 -21.10 -8.94 20.87
CA ARG A 239 -21.47 -7.54 21.09
C ARG A 239 -21.78 -6.90 19.73
N SER A 240 -23.00 -6.40 19.58
CA SER A 240 -23.53 -5.94 18.31
C SER A 240 -24.10 -4.53 18.41
N ALA A 241 -24.17 -3.85 17.26
CA ALA A 241 -24.82 -2.57 17.09
C ALA A 241 -25.51 -2.54 15.71
N ILE A 242 -26.51 -1.68 15.55
CA ILE A 242 -27.24 -1.51 14.30
C ILE A 242 -26.96 -0.10 13.79
N GLY A 243 -26.54 -0.01 12.53
CA GLY A 243 -26.49 1.25 11.78
C GLY A 243 -27.68 1.35 10.84
N TYR A 244 -27.78 2.46 10.10
CA TYR A 244 -28.91 2.69 9.18
C TYR A 244 -29.08 1.60 8.12
N ASN A 245 -27.98 1.05 7.60
CA ASN A 245 -28.01 0.06 6.52
C ASN A 245 -27.10 -1.15 6.78
N TYR A 246 -26.75 -1.44 8.03
CA TYR A 246 -25.90 -2.58 8.40
C TYR A 246 -26.12 -3.04 9.84
N VAL A 247 -25.63 -4.24 10.14
CA VAL A 247 -25.40 -4.72 11.52
C VAL A 247 -23.90 -4.89 11.77
N LEU A 248 -23.41 -4.33 12.86
CA LEU A 248 -22.00 -4.33 13.24
C LEU A 248 -21.77 -5.33 14.37
N LEU A 249 -20.90 -6.31 14.17
CA LEU A 249 -20.54 -7.32 15.18
C LEU A 249 -19.09 -7.13 15.61
N LYS A 250 -18.84 -7.00 16.92
CA LYS A 250 -17.50 -6.95 17.49
C LYS A 250 -17.02 -8.34 17.86
N TYR A 251 -15.87 -8.74 17.34
CA TYR A 251 -15.24 -10.02 17.64
C TYR A 251 -13.72 -9.92 17.74
N ARG A 252 -13.15 -10.33 18.88
CA ARG A 252 -11.69 -10.37 19.14
C ARG A 252 -10.94 -9.09 18.70
N GLY A 253 -11.52 -7.93 18.99
CA GLY A 253 -10.93 -6.62 18.68
C GLY A 253 -11.20 -6.09 17.26
N SER A 254 -11.81 -6.91 16.40
CA SER A 254 -12.25 -6.55 15.04
C SER A 254 -13.75 -6.30 15.00
N TYR A 255 -14.21 -5.58 13.99
CA TYR A 255 -15.59 -5.19 13.75
C TYR A 255 -15.99 -5.63 12.34
N PHE A 256 -17.11 -6.35 12.23
CA PHE A 256 -17.62 -6.88 10.97
C PHE A 256 -18.95 -6.21 10.67
N LYS A 257 -18.98 -5.38 9.62
CA LYS A 257 -20.12 -4.58 9.17
C LYS A 257 -20.85 -5.37 8.10
N PHE A 258 -21.88 -6.12 8.50
CA PHE A 258 -22.68 -6.94 7.59
C PHE A 258 -23.80 -6.14 6.94
N GLN A 259 -23.85 -6.18 5.61
CA GLN A 259 -24.87 -5.59 4.77
C GLN A 259 -25.62 -6.67 3.99
N ILE A 260 -26.95 -6.56 3.92
CA ILE A 260 -27.79 -7.50 3.17
C ILE A 260 -27.89 -7.05 1.72
N MET A 261 -27.55 -7.98 0.83
CA MET A 261 -27.50 -7.78 -0.62
C MET A 261 -28.51 -8.68 -1.32
N ILE A 262 -29.35 -8.09 -2.17
CA ILE A 262 -30.25 -8.79 -3.09
C ILE A 262 -29.83 -8.55 -4.55
N ARG A 263 -30.44 -9.24 -5.52
CA ARG A 263 -30.04 -9.16 -6.93
C ARG A 263 -29.97 -7.74 -7.47
N ARG A 264 -30.91 -6.85 -7.08
CA ARG A 264 -30.90 -5.45 -7.54
C ARG A 264 -29.77 -4.61 -6.96
N ASP A 265 -29.20 -4.99 -5.82
CA ASP A 265 -28.08 -4.27 -5.20
C ASP A 265 -26.74 -4.58 -5.89
N ARG A 266 -26.66 -5.67 -6.66
CA ARG A 266 -25.46 -6.10 -7.40
C ARG A 266 -25.28 -5.28 -8.68
N ASN A 267 -25.24 -3.95 -8.55
CA ASN A 267 -25.03 -3.02 -9.65
C ASN A 267 -23.57 -3.08 -10.19
N ALA A 268 -23.28 -2.29 -11.22
CA ALA A 268 -21.95 -2.26 -11.83
C ALA A 268 -20.84 -1.87 -10.83
N GLU A 269 -21.14 -0.96 -9.89
CA GLU A 269 -20.19 -0.56 -8.84
C GLU A 269 -19.84 -1.72 -7.91
N PHE A 270 -20.84 -2.46 -7.42
CA PHE A 270 -20.61 -3.65 -6.59
C PHE A 270 -19.78 -4.70 -7.34
N ARG A 271 -20.11 -4.99 -8.60
CA ARG A 271 -19.39 -5.99 -9.40
C ARG A 271 -17.95 -5.60 -9.65
N ILE A 272 -17.68 -4.33 -9.96
CA ILE A 272 -16.31 -3.82 -10.10
C ILE A 272 -15.56 -3.88 -8.78
N ASN A 273 -16.15 -3.48 -7.65
CA ASN A 273 -15.50 -3.53 -6.34
C ASN A 273 -15.16 -4.97 -5.93
N SER A 274 -16.09 -5.91 -6.16
CA SER A 274 -15.88 -7.34 -5.96
C SER A 274 -14.73 -7.87 -6.81
N ARG A 275 -14.69 -7.46 -8.10
CA ARG A 275 -13.63 -7.87 -9.02
C ARG A 275 -12.27 -7.31 -8.61
N ILE A 276 -12.19 -6.08 -8.11
CA ILE A 276 -10.94 -5.51 -7.58
C ILE A 276 -10.42 -6.37 -6.42
N SER A 277 -11.28 -6.70 -5.47
CA SER A 277 -10.93 -7.57 -4.34
C SER A 277 -10.44 -8.95 -4.80
N GLU A 278 -11.09 -9.54 -5.81
CA GLU A 278 -10.70 -10.83 -6.38
C GLU A 278 -9.32 -10.76 -7.06
N VAL A 279 -9.08 -9.74 -7.90
CA VAL A 279 -7.80 -9.53 -8.60
C VAL A 279 -6.66 -9.33 -7.60
N VAL A 280 -6.88 -8.59 -6.51
CA VAL A 280 -5.93 -8.43 -5.41
C VAL A 280 -5.73 -9.75 -4.66
N GLY A 281 -6.81 -10.50 -4.43
CA GLY A 281 -6.78 -11.83 -3.83
C GLY A 281 -5.92 -12.83 -4.61
N GLN A 282 -5.90 -12.71 -5.94
CA GLN A 282 -5.08 -13.52 -6.86
C GLN A 282 -3.60 -13.10 -6.91
N GLN A 283 -3.23 -11.93 -6.38
CA GLN A 283 -1.82 -11.53 -6.30
C GLN A 283 -1.07 -12.31 -5.22
N SER A 284 0.26 -12.26 -5.28
CA SER A 284 1.14 -12.91 -4.30
C SER A 284 0.93 -12.36 -2.88
N ASP A 285 1.25 -13.18 -1.87
CA ASP A 285 1.19 -12.74 -0.46
C ASP A 285 2.10 -11.54 -0.21
N MET A 286 3.23 -11.48 -0.91
CA MET A 286 4.14 -10.33 -0.85
C MET A 286 3.47 -9.04 -1.35
N PHE A 287 2.72 -9.10 -2.45
CA PHE A 287 1.95 -7.96 -2.96
C PHE A 287 0.90 -7.49 -1.94
N LYS A 288 0.19 -8.42 -1.29
CA LYS A 288 -0.82 -8.11 -0.27
C LYS A 288 -0.18 -7.42 0.94
N LYS A 289 0.93 -7.95 1.46
CA LYS A 289 1.70 -7.32 2.54
C LYS A 289 2.23 -5.94 2.12
N ASN A 290 2.72 -5.79 0.90
CA ASN A 290 3.15 -4.49 0.37
C ASN A 290 2.02 -3.46 0.30
N THR A 291 0.83 -3.89 -0.13
CA THR A 291 -0.38 -3.07 -0.14
C THR A 291 -0.75 -2.62 1.28
N VAL A 292 -0.64 -3.51 2.27
CA VAL A 292 -0.81 -3.20 3.69
C VAL A 292 0.18 -2.13 4.16
N SER A 293 1.45 -2.17 3.72
CA SER A 293 2.43 -1.11 4.03
C SER A 293 2.02 0.25 3.47
N VAL A 294 1.56 0.31 2.22
CA VAL A 294 1.08 1.55 1.60
C VAL A 294 -0.15 2.08 2.33
N LYS A 295 -1.14 1.22 2.60
CA LYS A 295 -2.34 1.58 3.35
C LYS A 295 -2.01 2.09 4.75
N ARG A 296 -1.10 1.43 5.49
CA ARG A 296 -0.63 1.88 6.81
C ARG A 296 0.03 3.26 6.76
N PHE A 297 0.82 3.55 5.73
CA PHE A 297 1.40 4.87 5.54
C PHE A 297 0.31 5.92 5.32
N LEU A 298 -0.64 5.67 4.41
CA LEU A 298 -1.75 6.58 4.14
C LEU A 298 -2.67 6.80 5.35
N ASP A 299 -3.00 5.73 6.08
CA ASP A 299 -3.78 5.78 7.32
C ASP A 299 -3.05 6.56 8.42
N SER A 300 -1.72 6.37 8.56
CA SER A 300 -0.93 7.09 9.56
C SER A 300 -0.95 8.62 9.36
N HIS A 301 -1.05 9.06 8.11
CA HIS A 301 -1.09 10.49 7.73
C HIS A 301 -2.52 10.99 7.45
N GLY A 302 -3.54 10.18 7.72
CA GLY A 302 -4.95 10.54 7.66
C GLY A 302 -5.56 10.64 6.25
N TYR A 303 -4.90 10.08 5.24
CA TYR A 303 -5.41 10.02 3.86
C TYR A 303 -6.38 8.85 3.64
N LEU A 304 -6.14 7.72 4.29
CA LEU A 304 -7.01 6.53 4.30
C LEU A 304 -7.77 6.50 5.65
N PRO A 305 -9.10 6.30 5.67
CA PRO A 305 -9.99 6.09 4.52
C PRO A 305 -10.69 7.36 4.02
N VAL A 306 -10.30 8.55 4.49
CA VAL A 306 -11.04 9.80 4.22
C VAL A 306 -11.06 10.18 2.74
N TYR A 307 -9.89 10.17 2.10
CA TYR A 307 -9.73 10.59 0.70
C TYR A 307 -9.40 9.42 -0.21
N PHE A 308 -8.61 8.47 0.27
CA PHE A 308 -8.22 7.28 -0.45
C PHE A 308 -8.91 6.09 0.20
N ASP A 309 -9.98 5.58 -0.40
CA ASP A 309 -10.63 4.33 0.03
C ASP A 309 -9.77 3.10 -0.32
N ASP A 310 -10.09 1.94 0.27
CA ASP A 310 -9.34 0.71 0.05
C ASP A 310 -9.24 0.36 -1.46
N ARG A 311 -10.33 0.57 -2.19
CA ARG A 311 -10.43 0.36 -3.63
C ARG A 311 -9.41 1.19 -4.42
N LEU A 312 -9.36 2.49 -4.20
CA LEU A 312 -8.43 3.39 -4.91
C LEU A 312 -6.97 3.05 -4.57
N VAL A 313 -6.67 2.77 -3.30
CA VAL A 313 -5.31 2.40 -2.90
C VAL A 313 -4.87 1.08 -3.53
N GLU A 314 -5.75 0.09 -3.58
CA GLU A 314 -5.46 -1.21 -4.21
C GLU A 314 -5.23 -1.10 -5.72
N LEU A 315 -6.04 -0.29 -6.41
CA LEU A 315 -5.82 0.00 -7.83
C LEU A 315 -4.47 0.67 -8.06
N ILE A 316 -4.10 1.66 -7.23
CA ILE A 316 -2.77 2.27 -7.28
C ILE A 316 -1.68 1.23 -7.06
N CYS A 317 -1.85 0.33 -6.09
CA CYS A 317 -0.90 -0.75 -5.83
C CYS A 317 -0.77 -1.72 -7.02
N LEU A 318 -1.87 -2.08 -7.68
CA LEU A 318 -1.87 -2.90 -8.90
C LEU A 318 -1.14 -2.20 -10.05
N MET A 319 -1.30 -0.88 -10.20
CA MET A 319 -0.63 -0.09 -11.24
C MET A 319 0.87 0.07 -10.98
N VAL A 320 1.28 0.21 -9.73
CA VAL A 320 2.66 0.58 -9.36
C VAL A 320 3.54 -0.63 -9.07
N GLY A 321 2.99 -1.66 -8.43
CA GLY A 321 3.79 -2.65 -7.72
C GLY A 321 3.60 -4.09 -8.17
N ARG A 322 2.85 -4.32 -9.25
CA ARG A 322 2.67 -5.67 -9.80
C ARG A 322 4.02 -6.25 -10.22
N GLY A 323 4.32 -7.46 -9.73
CA GLY A 323 5.59 -8.15 -10.00
C GLY A 323 6.77 -7.73 -9.12
N ILE A 324 6.59 -6.74 -8.22
CA ILE A 324 7.62 -6.37 -7.24
C ILE A 324 7.48 -7.26 -6.00
N ASN A 325 8.47 -8.12 -5.77
CA ASN A 325 8.51 -9.06 -4.65
C ASN A 325 9.38 -8.57 -3.49
N SER A 326 9.48 -7.26 -3.28
CA SER A 326 10.28 -6.65 -2.21
C SER A 326 9.52 -5.54 -1.49
N PHE A 327 9.69 -5.47 -0.17
CA PHE A 327 9.07 -4.43 0.65
C PHE A 327 9.63 -3.04 0.35
N GLY A 328 10.95 -2.91 0.36
CA GLY A 328 11.63 -1.63 0.14
C GLY A 328 11.37 -1.08 -1.26
N ARG A 329 11.52 -1.92 -2.28
CA ARG A 329 11.32 -1.51 -3.67
C ARG A 329 9.88 -1.10 -3.94
N PHE A 330 8.90 -1.89 -3.51
CA PHE A 330 7.49 -1.60 -3.75
C PHE A 330 7.10 -0.26 -3.14
N PHE A 331 7.49 -0.03 -1.88
CA PHE A 331 7.14 1.22 -1.20
C PHE A 331 7.83 2.42 -1.85
N ASN A 332 9.09 2.29 -2.28
CA ASN A 332 9.78 3.34 -3.03
C ASN A 332 9.11 3.68 -4.37
N GLU A 333 8.64 2.68 -5.12
CA GLU A 333 7.89 2.91 -6.36
C GLU A 333 6.57 3.63 -6.06
N PHE A 334 5.86 3.24 -4.99
CA PHE A 334 4.69 3.99 -4.53
C PHE A 334 5.04 5.45 -4.22
N LEU A 335 6.13 5.72 -3.49
CA LEU A 335 6.55 7.08 -3.17
C LEU A 335 6.90 7.92 -4.42
N ARG A 336 7.47 7.30 -5.46
CA ARG A 336 7.82 7.97 -6.72
C ARG A 336 6.62 8.18 -7.64
N TYR A 337 5.62 7.32 -7.55
CA TYR A 337 4.42 7.38 -8.39
C TYR A 337 3.68 8.71 -8.25
N GLN A 338 3.52 9.45 -9.34
CA GLN A 338 2.71 10.67 -9.35
C GLN A 338 1.26 10.29 -9.56
N ILE A 339 0.41 10.51 -8.55
CA ILE A 339 -1.02 10.19 -8.63
C ILE A 339 -1.68 11.18 -9.60
N ARG A 340 -1.89 10.75 -10.85
CA ARG A 340 -2.54 11.50 -11.93
C ARG A 340 -3.41 10.55 -12.74
N LEU A 341 -4.59 10.25 -12.21
CA LEU A 341 -5.50 9.24 -12.77
C LEU A 341 -6.71 9.84 -13.49
N GLU A 342 -6.91 11.16 -13.39
CA GLU A 342 -7.95 11.85 -14.15
C GLU A 342 -7.66 11.73 -15.64
N GLY A 343 -8.66 11.31 -16.43
CA GLY A 343 -8.49 11.05 -17.86
C GLY A 343 -7.83 9.71 -18.17
N CYS A 344 -7.78 8.78 -17.21
CA CYS A 344 -7.28 7.42 -17.43
C CYS A 344 -8.38 6.39 -17.17
N SER A 345 -8.32 5.28 -17.89
CA SER A 345 -9.11 4.07 -17.64
C SER A 345 -8.18 2.93 -17.24
N PHE A 346 -8.55 2.19 -16.19
CA PHE A 346 -7.85 0.98 -15.75
C PHE A 346 -8.70 -0.25 -16.04
N ASN A 347 -8.19 -1.16 -16.87
CA ASN A 347 -8.91 -2.38 -17.24
C ASN A 347 -8.53 -3.54 -16.30
N LEU A 348 -9.51 -4.14 -15.62
CA LEU A 348 -9.29 -5.18 -14.61
C LEU A 348 -8.97 -6.57 -15.19
N GLU A 349 -9.15 -6.78 -16.49
CA GLU A 349 -8.78 -8.04 -17.16
C GLU A 349 -7.32 -8.03 -17.62
N THR A 350 -6.88 -6.91 -18.20
CA THR A 350 -5.53 -6.74 -18.75
C THR A 350 -4.56 -6.13 -17.73
N LEU A 351 -5.09 -5.47 -16.69
CA LEU A 351 -4.36 -4.68 -15.70
C LEU A 351 -3.50 -3.58 -16.35
N LYS A 352 -4.01 -3.00 -17.44
CA LYS A 352 -3.37 -1.90 -18.17
C LYS A 352 -4.14 -0.60 -17.97
N VAL A 353 -3.38 0.49 -17.95
CA VAL A 353 -3.90 1.86 -17.97
C VAL A 353 -3.91 2.36 -19.41
N SER A 354 -4.99 3.00 -19.82
CA SER A 354 -5.12 3.73 -21.08
C SER A 354 -5.65 5.13 -20.84
N GLU A 355 -5.34 6.08 -21.72
CA GLU A 355 -5.97 7.40 -21.68
C GLU A 355 -7.44 7.32 -22.10
N ASN A 356 -8.29 8.19 -21.53
CA ASN A 356 -9.68 8.35 -21.90
C ASN A 356 -10.03 9.83 -22.11
N LYS A 357 -11.10 10.07 -22.87
CA LYS A 357 -11.55 11.43 -23.23
C LYS A 357 -12.40 12.11 -22.16
N ASN A 358 -12.87 11.35 -21.16
CA ASN A 358 -13.89 11.78 -20.21
C ASN A 358 -13.34 12.60 -19.03
N ARG A 359 -12.02 12.80 -18.96
CA ARG A 359 -11.32 13.53 -17.86
C ARG A 359 -11.66 12.99 -16.46
N ARG A 360 -12.08 11.73 -16.38
CA ARG A 360 -12.43 11.03 -15.14
C ARG A 360 -11.60 9.76 -15.04
N PHE A 361 -11.36 9.30 -13.83
CA PHE A 361 -10.75 8.00 -13.62
C PHE A 361 -11.83 6.92 -13.73
N GLU A 362 -11.68 6.02 -14.70
CA GLU A 362 -12.62 4.95 -14.98
C GLU A 362 -11.99 3.59 -14.70
N VAL A 363 -12.77 2.67 -14.15
CA VAL A 363 -12.38 1.27 -14.03
C VAL A 363 -13.31 0.44 -14.88
N VAL A 364 -12.71 -0.42 -15.70
CA VAL A 364 -13.42 -1.21 -16.72
C VAL A 364 -13.29 -2.68 -16.39
N TYR A 365 -14.42 -3.39 -16.40
CA TYR A 365 -14.48 -4.84 -16.30
C TYR A 365 -15.61 -5.37 -17.18
N GLN A 366 -15.29 -6.19 -18.18
CA GLN A 366 -16.26 -6.66 -19.17
C GLN A 366 -17.04 -5.49 -19.79
N HIS A 367 -18.36 -5.44 -19.59
CA HIS A 367 -19.23 -4.37 -20.06
C HIS A 367 -19.48 -3.27 -19.01
N ASP A 368 -18.99 -3.46 -17.78
CA ASP A 368 -19.14 -2.48 -16.70
C ASP A 368 -18.03 -1.42 -16.75
N ILE A 369 -18.44 -0.17 -16.58
CA ILE A 369 -17.56 0.98 -16.43
C ILE A 369 -18.02 1.75 -15.21
N VAL A 370 -17.14 1.90 -14.23
CA VAL A 370 -17.40 2.66 -13.01
C VAL A 370 -16.40 3.79 -12.87
N VAL A 371 -16.91 4.99 -12.63
CA VAL A 371 -16.09 6.15 -12.33
C VAL A 371 -15.69 6.11 -10.85
N ILE A 372 -14.38 6.03 -10.59
CA ILE A 372 -13.86 6.15 -9.23
C ILE A 372 -13.52 7.61 -8.99
N ARG A 373 -14.13 8.18 -7.93
CA ARG A 373 -13.92 9.58 -7.57
C ARG A 373 -12.51 9.79 -7.06
N MET A 374 -11.78 10.68 -7.72
CA MET A 374 -10.46 11.11 -7.26
C MET A 374 -10.58 12.13 -6.12
N PRO A 375 -9.64 12.13 -5.16
CA PRO A 375 -9.54 13.19 -4.16
C PRO A 375 -9.36 14.57 -4.81
N PRO A 376 -9.75 15.66 -4.14
CA PRO A 376 -9.48 17.01 -4.63
C PRO A 376 -8.00 17.21 -4.97
N GLN A 377 -7.71 17.96 -6.02
CA GLN A 377 -6.34 18.16 -6.51
C GLN A 377 -5.39 18.68 -5.42
N LYS A 378 -5.85 19.58 -4.53
CA LYS A 378 -5.06 20.08 -3.39
C LYS A 378 -4.65 18.95 -2.43
N ILE A 379 -5.50 17.96 -2.20
CA ILE A 379 -5.19 16.78 -1.37
C ILE A 379 -4.15 15.89 -2.05
N VAL A 380 -4.33 15.64 -3.35
CA VAL A 380 -3.37 14.85 -4.15
C VAL A 380 -2.00 15.53 -4.19
N GLN A 381 -1.95 16.85 -4.37
CA GLN A 381 -0.72 17.64 -4.33
C GLN A 381 -0.05 17.57 -2.96
N ARG A 382 -0.81 17.68 -1.86
CA ARG A 382 -0.28 17.53 -0.49
C ARG A 382 0.32 16.14 -0.27
N LEU A 383 -0.34 15.07 -0.74
CA LEU A 383 0.18 13.71 -0.64
C LEU A 383 1.47 13.54 -1.48
N ASN A 384 1.50 14.05 -2.72
CA ASN A 384 2.71 13.99 -3.54
C ASN A 384 3.87 14.77 -2.91
N ALA A 385 3.60 15.91 -2.27
CA ALA A 385 4.60 16.67 -1.52
C ALA A 385 5.11 15.90 -0.30
N LEU A 386 4.23 15.25 0.48
CA LEU A 386 4.61 14.36 1.59
C LEU A 386 5.50 13.22 1.10
N LYS A 387 5.11 12.54 0.02
CA LYS A 387 5.90 11.44 -0.57
C LYS A 387 7.30 11.90 -0.99
N LYS A 388 7.40 13.08 -1.62
CA LYS A 388 8.67 13.71 -1.99
C LYS A 388 9.50 14.06 -0.76
N ALA A 389 8.89 14.61 0.29
CA ALA A 389 9.56 14.92 1.54
C ALA A 389 10.11 13.65 2.23
N VAL A 390 9.34 12.56 2.24
CA VAL A 390 9.76 11.26 2.76
C VAL A 390 10.95 10.71 1.99
N LEU A 391 10.94 10.75 0.65
CA LEU A 391 12.08 10.34 -0.17
C LEU A 391 13.33 11.19 0.04
N ALA A 392 13.16 12.47 0.38
CA ALA A 392 14.28 13.39 0.65
C ALA A 392 14.85 13.24 2.07
N GLN A 393 14.12 12.60 3.00
CA GLN A 393 14.63 12.36 4.35
C GLN A 393 15.74 11.31 4.32
N LYS A 394 16.96 11.71 4.69
CA LYS A 394 18.10 10.82 4.88
C LYS A 394 18.01 10.10 6.24
N LEU A 395 16.93 9.37 6.48
CA LEU A 395 16.78 8.56 7.67
C LEU A 395 17.55 7.25 7.48
N ALA A 396 18.47 6.93 8.38
CA ALA A 396 19.10 5.62 8.39
C ALA A 396 18.03 4.52 8.53
N LEU A 397 18.14 3.43 7.75
CA LEU A 397 17.14 2.35 7.80
C LEU A 397 17.12 1.65 9.17
N PHE A 398 18.31 1.40 9.73
CA PHE A 398 18.52 0.74 11.02
C PHE A 398 19.36 1.61 11.96
N ASP A 399 19.22 1.40 13.27
CA ASP A 399 20.19 1.89 14.27
C ASP A 399 21.35 0.90 14.47
N GLU A 400 22.28 1.24 15.37
CA GLU A 400 23.43 0.40 15.73
C GLU A 400 23.03 -0.98 16.29
N LYS A 401 21.81 -1.12 16.80
CA LYS A 401 21.24 -2.38 17.32
C LYS A 401 20.38 -3.10 16.29
N PHE A 402 20.49 -2.72 15.01
CA PHE A 402 19.73 -3.26 13.89
C PHE A 402 18.21 -3.09 14.02
N ARG A 403 17.74 -2.06 14.74
CA ARG A 403 16.31 -1.76 14.86
C ARG A 403 15.87 -0.79 13.78
N LEU A 404 14.80 -1.13 13.05
CA LEU A 404 14.20 -0.29 12.02
C LEU A 404 13.86 1.11 12.57
N GLN A 405 14.36 2.16 11.93
CA GLN A 405 14.09 3.56 12.31
C GLN A 405 12.96 4.19 11.50
N THR A 406 12.69 3.67 10.31
CA THR A 406 11.65 4.11 9.38
C THR A 406 10.24 4.11 9.97
N HIS A 407 9.98 3.40 11.09
CA HIS A 407 8.71 3.50 11.81
C HIS A 407 8.35 4.94 12.21
N LYS A 408 9.35 5.82 12.36
CA LYS A 408 9.16 7.26 12.62
C LYS A 408 8.38 7.96 11.50
N LEU A 409 8.46 7.46 10.26
CA LEU A 409 7.72 7.97 9.10
C LEU A 409 6.22 7.62 9.15
N LEU A 410 5.81 6.72 10.04
CA LEU A 410 4.40 6.39 10.30
C LEU A 410 3.81 7.25 11.43
N GLN A 411 4.50 8.29 11.88
CA GLN A 411 3.95 9.27 12.81
C GLN A 411 3.46 10.49 12.00
N PRO A 412 2.19 10.92 12.17
CA PRO A 412 1.73 12.14 11.54
C PRO A 412 2.47 13.35 12.08
N SER A 413 2.80 14.28 11.20
CA SER A 413 3.17 15.64 11.61
C SER A 413 1.89 16.39 11.99
N PHE A 414 1.89 17.14 13.09
CA PHE A 414 0.79 18.03 13.46
C PHE A 414 1.00 19.46 12.98
N LYS A 415 2.05 19.69 12.18
CA LYS A 415 2.33 20.98 11.53
C LYS A 415 1.42 21.17 10.32
N ASP A 416 1.20 22.41 9.93
CA ASP A 416 0.42 22.80 8.73
C ASP A 416 -1.07 22.42 8.79
N TYR A 417 -1.61 22.33 10.01
CA TYR A 417 -3.02 22.19 10.33
C TYR A 417 -3.41 23.31 11.30
N ASP A 418 -4.62 23.84 11.18
CA ASP A 418 -5.08 24.92 12.05
C ASP A 418 -5.38 24.39 13.45
N PHE A 419 -5.88 23.16 13.55
CA PHE A 419 -5.97 22.44 14.82
C PHE A 419 -5.95 20.92 14.61
N VAL A 420 -5.71 20.20 15.71
CA VAL A 420 -5.70 18.72 15.73
C VAL A 420 -6.51 18.24 16.93
N LEU A 421 -7.33 17.22 16.73
CA LEU A 421 -8.11 16.54 17.77
C LEU A 421 -7.54 15.14 18.03
N SER A 422 -7.60 14.68 19.28
CA SER A 422 -7.18 13.33 19.67
C SER A 422 -8.08 12.70 20.73
N LEU A 423 -8.29 11.38 20.63
CA LEU A 423 -9.02 10.61 21.65
C LEU A 423 -8.16 10.29 22.87
N SER A 424 -6.83 10.34 22.70
CA SER A 424 -5.85 9.96 23.72
C SER A 424 -4.97 11.16 24.06
N TYR A 425 -4.50 11.20 25.31
CA TYR A 425 -3.56 12.23 25.74
C TYR A 425 -2.29 12.21 24.88
N ARG A 426 -1.82 13.42 24.52
CA ARG A 426 -0.58 13.65 23.76
C ARG A 426 0.13 14.88 24.33
N PRO A 427 1.47 14.88 24.37
CA PRO A 427 2.21 16.07 24.80
C PRO A 427 1.81 17.31 24.01
N GLY A 428 1.52 18.41 24.72
CA GLY A 428 1.12 19.69 24.14
C GLY A 428 -0.38 19.83 23.81
N PHE A 429 -1.19 18.78 23.98
CA PHE A 429 -2.63 18.86 23.77
C PHE A 429 -3.33 19.30 25.07
N VAL A 430 -4.38 20.11 24.93
CA VAL A 430 -5.27 20.54 26.00
C VAL A 430 -6.44 19.55 26.10
N GLU A 431 -6.85 19.22 27.33
CA GLU A 431 -8.00 18.36 27.59
C GLU A 431 -9.31 19.14 27.48
N VAL A 432 -10.36 18.51 26.94
CA VAL A 432 -11.71 19.07 26.90
C VAL A 432 -12.36 18.89 28.28
N GLU A 433 -12.75 20.00 28.92
CA GLU A 433 -13.32 20.02 30.27
C GLU A 433 -14.69 19.31 30.33
N ASP A 434 -15.61 19.67 29.44
CA ASP A 434 -16.96 19.08 29.35
C ASP A 434 -17.00 17.86 28.42
N LYS A 435 -16.55 16.71 28.94
CA LYS A 435 -16.49 15.45 28.18
C LYS A 435 -17.90 14.95 27.85
N THR A 436 -18.27 15.01 26.58
CA THR A 436 -19.40 14.24 26.05
C THR A 436 -18.97 12.83 25.71
N ASP A 437 -19.80 11.83 26.05
CA ASP A 437 -19.58 10.48 25.55
C ASP A 437 -19.56 10.48 24.01
N PRO A 438 -18.62 9.76 23.37
CA PRO A 438 -18.55 9.75 21.91
C PRO A 438 -19.86 9.16 21.35
N PRO A 439 -20.51 9.82 20.38
CA PRO A 439 -21.78 9.35 19.81
C PRO A 439 -21.62 8.08 18.96
N PHE A 440 -20.38 7.62 18.76
CA PHE A 440 -20.07 6.53 17.87
C PHE A 440 -20.42 5.15 18.42
N LEU A 441 -20.87 4.26 17.52
CA LEU A 441 -21.03 2.84 17.82
C LEU A 441 -19.69 2.26 18.30
N PHE A 442 -19.66 1.82 19.56
CA PHE A 442 -18.46 1.32 20.26
C PHE A 442 -17.32 2.31 20.48
N GLY A 443 -17.58 3.62 20.39
CA GLY A 443 -16.62 4.68 20.76
C GLY A 443 -15.50 4.93 19.75
N VAL A 444 -15.67 4.51 18.49
CA VAL A 444 -14.69 4.75 17.41
C VAL A 444 -15.32 5.67 16.35
N PRO A 445 -14.71 6.82 16.03
CA PRO A 445 -15.24 7.72 15.01
C PRO A 445 -15.49 7.05 13.67
N SER A 446 -16.71 7.21 13.14
CA SER A 446 -17.02 6.87 11.76
C SER A 446 -16.53 7.98 10.83
N VAL A 447 -15.77 7.60 9.80
CA VAL A 447 -15.22 8.55 8.83
C VAL A 447 -16.31 9.33 8.10
N GLU A 448 -17.47 8.70 7.90
CA GLU A 448 -18.64 9.29 7.24
C GLU A 448 -19.13 10.56 7.95
N GLU A 449 -18.95 10.67 9.27
CA GLU A 449 -19.41 11.82 10.05
C GLU A 449 -18.60 13.09 9.80
N PHE A 450 -17.30 12.96 9.48
CA PHE A 450 -16.45 14.09 9.11
C PHE A 450 -16.72 14.58 7.69
N LEU A 451 -17.34 13.73 6.86
CA LEU A 451 -17.55 13.96 5.43
C LEU A 451 -18.95 14.48 5.10
N VAL A 452 -19.79 14.75 6.12
CA VAL A 452 -21.09 15.39 5.90
C VAL A 452 -20.91 16.72 5.16
N PRO A 453 -21.80 17.06 4.19
CA PRO A 453 -21.61 18.22 3.32
C PRO A 453 -21.32 19.54 4.08
N SER A 454 -21.97 19.75 5.23
CA SER A 454 -21.82 20.95 6.05
C SER A 454 -20.46 21.09 6.75
N LEU A 455 -19.76 19.99 7.00
CA LEU A 455 -18.39 20.02 7.53
C LEU A 455 -17.39 20.04 6.38
N ARG A 456 -17.62 19.21 5.35
CA ARG A 456 -16.74 19.10 4.18
C ARG A 456 -16.54 20.43 3.45
N SER A 457 -17.52 21.32 3.49
CA SER A 457 -17.39 22.67 2.91
C SER A 457 -16.56 23.63 3.76
N LYS A 458 -16.26 23.33 5.02
CA LYS A 458 -15.53 24.21 5.95
C LYS A 458 -14.03 23.95 6.01
N GLY A 459 -13.55 22.81 5.51
CA GLY A 459 -12.13 22.49 5.51
C GLY A 459 -11.77 21.12 4.96
N TYR A 460 -10.47 20.81 5.06
CA TYR A 460 -9.89 19.51 4.77
C TYR A 460 -9.64 18.73 6.06
N PHE A 461 -10.06 17.46 6.07
CA PHE A 461 -10.06 16.58 7.23
C PHE A 461 -9.14 15.40 6.98
N PHE A 462 -8.16 15.17 7.86
CA PHE A 462 -7.23 14.05 7.77
C PHE A 462 -7.34 13.24 9.04
N TYR A 463 -8.04 12.10 8.97
CA TYR A 463 -8.30 11.26 10.13
C TYR A 463 -7.47 9.99 10.06
N SER A 464 -6.66 9.75 11.10
CA SER A 464 -5.89 8.52 11.28
C SER A 464 -6.56 7.63 12.34
N PRO A 465 -7.31 6.58 11.96
CA PRO A 465 -7.82 5.58 12.88
C PRO A 465 -6.73 4.99 13.79
N ARG A 466 -5.57 4.63 13.21
CA ARG A 466 -4.43 4.05 13.93
C ARG A 466 -3.93 4.91 15.07
N HIS A 467 -3.87 6.23 14.86
CA HIS A 467 -3.39 7.18 15.85
C HIS A 467 -4.52 7.83 16.65
N SER A 468 -5.76 7.59 16.25
CA SER A 468 -6.96 8.20 16.84
C SER A 468 -6.84 9.74 16.90
N VAL A 469 -6.43 10.32 15.76
CA VAL A 469 -6.25 11.77 15.59
C VAL A 469 -6.95 12.26 14.34
N LEU A 470 -7.59 13.43 14.44
CA LEU A 470 -8.14 14.18 13.32
C LEU A 470 -7.35 15.48 13.17
N MET A 471 -6.69 15.66 12.04
CA MET A 471 -5.95 16.88 11.70
C MET A 471 -6.78 17.70 10.72
N VAL A 472 -6.98 18.98 11.00
CA VAL A 472 -7.93 19.82 10.25
C VAL A 472 -7.23 21.04 9.68
N LYS A 473 -7.45 21.29 8.38
CA LYS A 473 -7.07 22.52 7.70
C LYS A 473 -8.34 23.23 7.23
N VAL A 474 -8.66 24.35 7.86
CA VAL A 474 -9.87 25.15 7.63
C VAL A 474 -9.70 25.97 6.36
N HIS A 475 -10.79 26.17 5.62
CA HIS A 475 -10.79 27.10 4.50
C HIS A 475 -10.78 28.54 5.02
N GLU A 476 -10.08 29.44 4.31
CA GLU A 476 -9.82 30.82 4.75
C GLU A 476 -11.11 31.62 5.06
N GLU A 477 -12.23 31.22 4.48
CA GLU A 477 -13.54 31.85 4.65
C GLU A 477 -14.31 31.42 5.92
N PHE A 478 -13.78 30.49 6.72
CA PHE A 478 -14.41 30.01 7.95
C PHE A 478 -13.51 30.22 9.18
N ASP A 479 -14.14 30.41 10.33
CA ASP A 479 -13.45 30.51 11.62
C ASP A 479 -12.96 29.12 12.11
N PRO A 480 -11.65 28.94 12.33
CA PRO A 480 -11.12 27.69 12.86
C PRO A 480 -11.57 27.39 14.29
N GLU A 481 -11.85 28.41 15.11
CA GLU A 481 -12.32 28.19 16.48
C GLU A 481 -13.76 27.66 16.50
N GLU A 482 -14.67 28.22 15.70
CA GLU A 482 -16.02 27.68 15.53
C GLU A 482 -15.99 26.20 15.09
N LEU A 483 -15.21 25.87 14.05
CA LEU A 483 -15.14 24.51 13.53
C LEU A 483 -14.54 23.53 14.56
N LEU A 484 -13.56 23.96 15.34
CA LEU A 484 -12.98 23.18 16.44
C LEU A 484 -14.07 22.73 17.43
N TYR A 485 -14.85 23.67 17.97
CA TYR A 485 -15.89 23.34 18.95
C TYR A 485 -17.00 22.47 18.36
N VAL A 486 -17.43 22.75 17.13
CA VAL A 486 -18.42 21.91 16.42
C VAL A 486 -17.93 20.47 16.31
N LEU A 487 -16.67 20.27 15.94
CA LEU A 487 -16.12 18.92 15.83
C LEU A 487 -15.98 18.24 17.19
N ILE A 488 -15.51 18.93 18.23
CA ILE A 488 -15.43 18.37 19.58
C ILE A 488 -16.80 17.84 20.02
N LEU A 489 -17.85 18.66 19.90
CA LEU A 489 -19.22 18.29 20.29
C LEU A 489 -19.77 17.11 19.47
N LYS A 490 -19.50 17.08 18.16
CA LYS A 490 -19.99 16.02 17.27
C LYS A 490 -19.26 14.69 17.42
N THR A 491 -18.05 14.69 17.95
CA THR A 491 -17.16 13.53 17.84
C THR A 491 -16.69 13.01 19.21
N GLY A 492 -16.81 13.80 20.27
CA GLY A 492 -16.32 13.40 21.59
C GLY A 492 -14.80 13.19 21.63
N PHE A 493 -14.04 13.85 20.75
CA PHE A 493 -12.58 13.95 20.90
C PHE A 493 -12.26 14.61 22.25
N ARG A 494 -11.29 14.04 22.96
CA ARG A 494 -11.02 14.37 24.38
C ARG A 494 -9.92 15.40 24.55
N TYR A 495 -9.08 15.56 23.54
CA TYR A 495 -7.93 16.43 23.57
C TYR A 495 -7.82 17.19 22.25
N PHE A 496 -7.29 18.41 22.30
CA PHE A 496 -7.03 19.21 21.10
C PHE A 496 -5.71 19.98 21.18
N LEU A 497 -5.17 20.32 20.01
CA LEU A 497 -4.05 21.22 19.81
C LEU A 497 -4.51 22.37 18.89
N ARG A 498 -4.34 23.62 19.33
CA ARG A 498 -4.62 24.83 18.53
C ARG A 498 -3.33 25.36 17.92
N ASN A 499 -3.36 25.70 16.63
CA ASN A 499 -2.21 26.26 15.89
C ASN A 499 -2.56 27.56 15.14
N PHE A 500 -3.77 28.10 15.34
CA PHE A 500 -4.24 29.34 14.71
C PHE A 500 -4.05 30.56 15.60
#